data_AF-A0A7S1MDL1-F1
#
_entry.id   AF-A0A7S1MDL1-F1
#
_cell.length_a   1.000
_cell.length_b   1.000
_cell.length_c   1.000
_cell.angle_alpha   90.00
_cell.angle_beta   90.00
_cell.angle_gamma   90.00
#
_symmetry.space_group_name_H-M   'P 1'
#
loop_
_entity.id
_entity.type
_entity.pdbx_description
1 polymer ?
#
loop_
_entity_poly.entity_id
_entity_poly.type
_entity_poly.pdbx_seq_one_letter_code
_entity_poly.pdbx_strand_id
1 'polypeptide(L)'
;LELPPSPGGARGARVCASASRAMARASRWRLAPCRRARLLSLLPVLAVGVVDEDFDDLEDGESIARFNFNRADGLLVLVSNPRLRIAFADTSAGSPAALWPWRPQAHERFQHLPSDGCLRVQGAPRCLNSEAGPIEGSRLVTRECEGCDRFTWAEDGHLRLARRPGLCIA
;
A
#
# COMPACT_ATOMS: atom_id res chain seq x y z
N LEU A 1 24.78 2.17 45.70
CA LEU A 1 24.96 1.42 44.44
C LEU A 1 24.70 2.37 43.30
N GLU A 2 25.76 2.94 42.73
CA GLU A 2 25.68 3.74 41.51
C GLU A 2 25.69 2.81 40.29
N LEU A 3 24.72 2.99 39.40
CA LEU A 3 24.66 2.28 38.13
C LEU A 3 25.59 2.96 37.12
N PRO A 4 26.37 2.20 36.32
CA PRO A 4 27.25 2.77 35.32
C PRO A 4 26.45 3.38 34.15
N PRO A 5 26.97 4.44 33.51
CA PRO A 5 26.33 5.04 32.35
C PRO A 5 26.36 4.09 31.15
N SER A 6 25.22 3.95 30.47
CA SER A 6 25.09 3.18 29.23
C SER A 6 25.89 3.83 28.09
N PRO A 7 26.70 3.06 27.33
CA PRO A 7 27.43 3.60 26.20
C PRO A 7 26.50 3.88 25.02
N GLY A 8 26.62 5.09 24.46
CA GLY A 8 25.80 5.59 23.37
C GLY A 8 25.90 4.78 22.08
N GLY A 9 24.75 4.39 21.54
CA GLY A 9 24.59 3.77 20.23
C GLY A 9 23.99 4.75 19.21
N ALA A 10 24.78 5.73 18.73
CA ALA A 10 24.33 6.74 17.76
C ALA A 10 24.92 6.56 16.35
N ARG A 11 25.09 5.32 15.87
CA ARG A 11 25.68 5.03 14.53
C ARG A 11 24.76 4.30 13.54
N GLY A 12 23.48 4.07 13.87
CA GLY A 12 22.54 3.36 12.99
C GLY A 12 21.71 4.23 12.04
N ALA A 13 21.54 5.53 12.31
CA ALA A 13 20.50 6.34 11.64
C ALA A 13 20.92 6.98 10.30
N ARG A 14 22.21 7.02 9.95
CA ARG A 14 22.68 7.76 8.75
C ARG A 14 22.51 7.02 7.43
N VAL A 15 22.30 5.71 7.44
CA VAL A 15 22.21 4.90 6.20
C VAL A 15 20.83 5.01 5.54
N CYS A 16 19.77 5.29 6.30
CA CYS A 16 18.42 5.43 5.73
C CYS A 16 18.22 6.75 4.96
N ALA A 17 18.84 7.84 5.40
CA ALA A 17 18.61 9.18 4.84
C ALA A 17 19.16 9.36 3.40
N SER A 18 20.23 8.66 3.05
CA SER A 18 20.81 8.70 1.70
C SER A 18 20.02 7.85 0.69
N ALA A 19 19.33 6.80 1.15
CA ALA A 19 18.36 6.05 0.33
C ALA A 19 17.14 6.92 -0.05
N SER A 20 16.82 7.96 0.73
CA SER A 20 15.70 8.88 0.47
C SER A 20 15.81 9.70 -0.81
N ARG A 21 17.01 9.95 -1.35
CA ARG A 21 17.14 10.65 -2.64
C ARG A 21 16.94 9.75 -3.86
N ALA A 22 17.22 8.45 -3.74
CA ALA A 22 16.86 7.49 -4.79
C ALA A 22 15.33 7.26 -4.90
N MET A 23 14.56 7.69 -3.89
CA MET A 23 13.09 7.58 -3.84
C MET A 23 12.35 8.51 -4.82
N ALA A 24 12.99 9.46 -5.49
CA ALA A 24 12.26 10.46 -6.28
C ALA A 24 11.59 9.90 -7.57
N ARG A 25 11.88 8.65 -7.94
CA ARG A 25 11.14 7.89 -8.96
C ARG A 25 10.15 6.87 -8.37
N ALA A 26 9.92 6.90 -7.07
CA ALA A 26 8.97 6.01 -6.41
C ALA A 26 7.56 6.24 -6.97
N SER A 27 6.97 5.18 -7.50
CA SER A 27 5.58 5.10 -7.91
C SER A 27 4.70 5.76 -6.85
N ARG A 28 4.01 6.85 -7.23
CA ARG A 28 3.12 7.56 -6.31
C ARG A 28 1.85 6.74 -6.20
N TRP A 29 1.70 6.04 -5.09
CA TRP A 29 0.52 5.22 -4.80
C TRP A 29 -0.71 6.11 -4.67
N ARG A 30 -1.78 5.70 -5.33
CA ARG A 30 -3.03 6.44 -5.43
C ARG A 30 -4.21 5.53 -5.15
N LEU A 31 -5.37 6.15 -4.96
CA LEU A 31 -6.63 5.44 -5.07
C LEU A 31 -6.96 5.25 -6.55
N ALA A 32 -7.29 4.04 -6.96
CA ALA A 32 -7.79 3.74 -8.31
C ALA A 32 -9.11 2.97 -8.24
N PRO A 33 -9.90 2.93 -9.31
CA PRO A 33 -11.09 2.10 -9.36
C PRO A 33 -10.70 0.64 -9.13
N CYS A 34 -11.42 -0.04 -8.24
CA CYS A 34 -11.38 -1.50 -8.12
C CYS A 34 -11.99 -2.12 -9.38
N ARG A 35 -11.26 -2.15 -10.50
CA ARG A 35 -11.70 -2.88 -11.69
C ARG A 35 -11.81 -4.35 -11.30
N ARG A 36 -13.05 -4.83 -11.16
CA ARG A 36 -13.31 -6.27 -11.25
C ARG A 36 -12.83 -6.67 -12.63
N ALA A 37 -11.92 -7.64 -12.71
CA ALA A 37 -11.71 -8.36 -13.95
C ALA A 37 -13.10 -8.71 -14.46
N ARG A 38 -13.55 -8.07 -15.54
CA ARG A 38 -14.76 -8.49 -16.19
C ARG A 38 -14.44 -9.92 -16.61
N LEU A 39 -15.01 -10.91 -15.92
CA LEU A 39 -15.24 -12.18 -16.55
C LEU A 39 -16.09 -11.82 -17.77
N LEU A 40 -15.43 -11.63 -18.91
CA LEU A 40 -16.05 -11.85 -20.20
C LEU A 40 -16.56 -13.28 -20.08
N SER A 41 -17.85 -13.38 -19.78
CA SER A 41 -18.57 -14.63 -19.82
C SER A 41 -18.50 -15.03 -21.27
N LEU A 42 -17.51 -15.87 -21.59
CA LEU A 42 -17.40 -16.55 -22.86
C LEU A 42 -18.66 -17.40 -22.97
N LEU A 43 -19.71 -16.82 -23.54
CA LEU A 43 -20.74 -17.60 -24.20
C LEU A 43 -20.02 -18.51 -25.19
N PRO A 44 -20.30 -19.82 -25.20
CA PRO A 44 -19.72 -20.71 -26.20
C PRO A 44 -20.34 -20.37 -27.54
N VAL A 45 -19.70 -19.48 -28.29
CA VAL A 45 -19.96 -19.33 -29.73
C VAL A 45 -19.22 -20.48 -30.39
N LEU A 46 -19.97 -21.52 -30.74
CA LEU A 46 -19.55 -22.55 -31.69
C LEU A 46 -19.30 -21.88 -33.04
N ALA A 47 -18.08 -21.42 -33.29
CA ALA A 47 -17.62 -21.01 -34.60
C ALA A 47 -16.30 -21.73 -34.89
N VAL A 48 -16.39 -22.79 -35.70
CA VAL A 48 -15.23 -23.41 -36.33
C VAL A 48 -14.74 -22.43 -37.40
N GLY A 49 -13.64 -21.76 -37.11
CA GLY A 49 -13.00 -20.82 -38.03
C GLY A 49 -11.57 -20.57 -37.58
N VAL A 50 -10.62 -21.03 -38.38
CA VAL A 50 -9.18 -20.86 -38.20
C VAL A 50 -8.87 -19.36 -38.21
N VAL A 51 -8.31 -18.84 -37.12
CA VAL A 51 -7.66 -17.53 -37.07
C VAL A 51 -6.30 -17.70 -36.41
N ASP A 52 -5.26 -17.32 -37.15
CA ASP A 52 -3.90 -17.07 -36.68
C ASP A 52 -3.98 -16.00 -35.57
N GLU A 53 -3.58 -16.35 -34.35
CA GLU A 53 -3.58 -15.43 -33.22
C GLU A 53 -2.21 -14.74 -33.10
N ASP A 54 -2.08 -13.61 -33.80
CA ASP A 54 -1.09 -12.58 -33.48
C ASP A 54 -1.34 -12.06 -32.05
N PHE A 55 -0.25 -12.05 -31.30
CA PHE A 55 -0.18 -11.82 -29.86
C PHE A 55 0.06 -10.32 -29.60
N ASP A 56 -0.90 -9.46 -29.92
CA ASP A 56 -0.80 -8.02 -29.66
C ASP A 56 -2.15 -7.48 -29.14
N ASP A 57 -2.24 -7.37 -27.82
CA ASP A 57 -2.98 -6.35 -27.06
C ASP A 57 -3.00 -6.80 -25.59
N LEU A 58 -1.84 -6.70 -24.93
CA LEU A 58 -1.85 -6.51 -23.48
C LEU A 58 -2.48 -5.14 -23.25
N GLU A 59 -3.81 -5.09 -23.21
CA GLU A 59 -4.56 -3.98 -22.65
C GLU A 59 -3.84 -3.60 -21.34
N ASP A 60 -3.33 -2.38 -21.28
CA ASP A 60 -2.74 -1.74 -20.09
C ASP A 60 -3.84 -1.57 -19.02
N GLY A 61 -4.43 -2.68 -18.59
CA GLY A 61 -5.20 -2.82 -17.39
C GLY A 61 -4.23 -2.68 -16.24
N GLU A 62 -3.94 -1.42 -15.91
CA GLU A 62 -3.18 -0.99 -14.73
C GLU A 62 -3.48 -1.95 -13.58
N SER A 63 -2.54 -2.86 -13.34
CA SER A 63 -2.77 -4.01 -12.47
C SER A 63 -2.95 -3.48 -11.06
N ILE A 64 -4.19 -3.41 -10.59
CA ILE A 64 -4.51 -2.94 -9.25
C ILE A 64 -3.74 -3.79 -8.27
N ALA A 65 -2.93 -3.14 -7.44
CA ALA A 65 -2.08 -3.83 -6.52
C ALA A 65 -2.90 -4.58 -5.47
N ARG A 66 -2.61 -5.86 -5.34
CA ARG A 66 -3.15 -6.71 -4.27
C ARG A 66 -2.15 -6.69 -3.12
N PHE A 67 -2.65 -6.45 -1.92
CA PHE A 67 -1.83 -6.44 -0.72
C PHE A 67 -2.26 -7.58 0.21
N ASN A 68 -1.32 -8.12 0.97
CA ASN A 68 -1.60 -9.00 2.08
C ASN A 68 -1.20 -8.30 3.37
N PHE A 69 -2.07 -8.28 4.37
CA PHE A 69 -1.72 -7.79 5.70
C PHE A 69 -1.18 -8.92 6.56
N ASN A 70 0.13 -8.94 6.72
CA ASN A 70 0.76 -9.82 7.69
C ASN A 70 0.51 -9.26 9.09
N ARG A 71 -0.46 -9.85 9.79
CA ARG A 71 -0.86 -9.46 11.16
C ARG A 71 0.25 -9.66 12.20
N ALA A 72 1.14 -10.63 12.00
CA ALA A 72 2.22 -10.91 12.94
C ALA A 72 3.25 -9.77 12.94
N ASP A 73 3.58 -9.26 11.74
CA ASP A 73 4.58 -8.22 11.57
C ASP A 73 4.01 -6.80 11.41
N GLY A 74 2.69 -6.70 11.21
CA GLY A 74 2.00 -5.45 10.89
C GLY A 74 2.30 -4.91 9.49
N LEU A 75 2.65 -5.76 8.52
CA LEU A 75 3.12 -5.30 7.20
C LEU A 75 2.04 -5.41 6.12
N LEU A 76 1.90 -4.37 5.30
CA LEU A 76 1.14 -4.39 4.06
C LEU A 76 2.07 -4.77 2.91
N VAL A 77 2.05 -6.04 2.52
CA VAL A 77 2.98 -6.64 1.57
C VAL A 77 2.33 -6.82 0.21
N LEU A 78 3.01 -6.46 -0.88
CA LEU A 78 2.49 -6.63 -2.23
C LEU A 78 2.43 -8.12 -2.59
N VAL A 79 1.28 -8.61 -3.07
CA VAL A 79 1.07 -10.03 -3.41
C VAL A 79 1.92 -10.46 -4.59
N SER A 80 2.05 -9.62 -5.62
CA SER A 80 2.87 -9.93 -6.80
C SER A 80 4.38 -9.90 -6.52
N ASN A 81 4.82 -9.20 -5.47
CA ASN A 81 6.21 -9.18 -5.04
C ASN A 81 6.32 -9.02 -3.52
N PRO A 82 6.43 -10.14 -2.76
CA PRO A 82 6.46 -10.10 -1.29
C PRO A 82 7.67 -9.38 -0.68
N ARG A 83 8.67 -9.00 -1.48
CA ARG A 83 9.78 -8.16 -1.02
C ARG A 83 9.35 -6.70 -0.85
N LEU A 84 8.33 -6.26 -1.59
CA LEU A 84 7.83 -4.90 -1.58
C LEU A 84 6.70 -4.75 -0.56
N ARG A 85 6.76 -3.69 0.24
CA ARG A 85 5.76 -3.32 1.25
C ARG A 85 5.43 -1.84 1.17
N ILE A 86 4.23 -1.46 1.61
CA ILE A 86 3.88 -0.04 1.78
C ILE A 86 4.73 0.53 2.92
N ALA A 87 5.42 1.63 2.62
CA ALA A 87 6.22 2.40 3.56
C ALA A 87 5.96 3.88 3.34
N PHE A 88 6.20 4.68 4.37
CA PHE A 88 6.28 6.13 4.23
C PHE A 88 7.73 6.57 4.34
N ALA A 89 8.08 7.69 3.70
CA ALA A 89 9.43 8.26 3.81
C ALA A 89 9.84 8.53 5.27
N ASP A 90 8.87 8.91 6.11
CA ASP A 90 8.99 9.07 7.55
C ASP A 90 7.60 9.00 8.22
N THR A 91 7.51 9.29 9.52
CA THR A 91 6.26 9.34 10.29
C THR A 91 5.65 10.74 10.40
N SER A 92 6.14 11.71 9.63
CA SER A 92 5.63 13.09 9.59
C SER A 92 4.25 13.12 8.92
N ALA A 93 3.47 14.19 9.12
CA ALA A 93 2.22 14.37 8.39
C ALA A 93 2.49 14.74 6.92
N GLY A 94 1.67 14.22 6.01
CA GLY A 94 1.78 14.46 4.56
C GLY A 94 2.78 13.56 3.84
N SER A 95 3.49 12.69 4.55
CA SER A 95 4.52 11.84 3.97
C SER A 95 3.94 10.85 2.99
N PRO A 96 4.43 10.81 1.74
CA PRO A 96 3.87 9.95 0.69
C PRO A 96 4.11 8.48 1.00
N ALA A 97 3.13 7.64 0.67
CA ALA A 97 3.31 6.19 0.62
C ALA A 97 4.14 5.80 -0.62
N ALA A 98 5.02 4.82 -0.44
CA ALA A 98 5.87 4.21 -1.47
C ALA A 98 5.97 2.69 -1.25
N LEU A 99 6.39 1.95 -2.27
CA LEU A 99 6.84 0.56 -2.07
C LEU A 99 8.31 0.53 -1.68
N TRP A 100 8.63 -0.28 -0.68
CA TRP A 100 9.99 -0.39 -0.17
C TRP A 100 10.46 -1.85 -0.09
N PRO A 101 11.63 -2.20 -0.65
CA PRO A 101 12.14 -3.57 -0.62
C PRO A 101 12.97 -3.92 0.64
N TRP A 102 13.34 -2.93 1.47
CA TRP A 102 14.35 -3.09 2.55
C TRP A 102 13.78 -3.37 3.93
N ARG A 103 14.57 -4.00 4.80
CA ARG A 103 14.15 -4.48 6.13
C ARG A 103 13.13 -3.57 6.83
N PRO A 104 12.00 -4.15 7.31
CA PRO A 104 10.92 -3.41 7.93
C PRO A 104 11.40 -2.46 9.02
N GLN A 105 11.18 -1.17 8.82
CA GLN A 105 11.34 -0.14 9.85
C GLN A 105 10.01 0.12 10.55
N ALA A 106 10.04 0.82 11.69
CA ALA A 106 8.81 1.15 12.43
C ALA A 106 7.79 1.92 11.57
N HIS A 107 8.25 2.79 10.66
CA HIS A 107 7.41 3.56 9.74
C HIS A 107 6.78 2.75 8.60
N GLU A 108 7.04 1.44 8.54
CA GLU A 108 6.50 0.50 7.56
C GLU A 108 5.47 -0.45 8.18
N ARG A 109 5.28 -0.36 9.49
CA ARG A 109 4.38 -1.22 10.25
C ARG A 109 3.07 -0.52 10.52
N PHE A 110 1.99 -1.26 10.38
CA PHE A 110 0.63 -0.81 10.52
C PHE A 110 -0.11 -1.65 11.55
N GLN A 111 -0.99 -1.00 12.29
CA GLN A 111 -2.03 -1.62 13.10
C GLN A 111 -3.37 -1.34 12.42
N HIS A 112 -4.02 -2.40 11.95
CA HIS A 112 -5.41 -2.35 11.50
C HIS A 112 -6.30 -2.70 12.69
N LEU A 113 -7.06 -1.74 13.19
CA LEU A 113 -8.04 -1.99 14.25
C LEU A 113 -9.41 -2.22 13.63
N PRO A 114 -10.01 -3.42 13.76
CA PRO A 114 -11.32 -3.69 13.19
C PRO A 114 -12.44 -2.77 13.70
N SER A 115 -12.26 -2.16 14.88
CA SER A 115 -13.26 -1.29 15.51
C SER A 115 -13.45 0.05 14.80
N ASP A 116 -12.41 0.62 14.20
CA ASP A 116 -12.48 1.90 13.48
C ASP A 116 -12.14 1.80 11.99
N GLY A 117 -11.51 0.70 11.56
CA GLY A 117 -11.07 0.50 10.18
C GLY A 117 -9.87 1.36 9.78
N CYS A 118 -9.28 2.13 10.69
CA CYS A 118 -8.09 2.92 10.42
C CYS A 118 -6.86 2.02 10.26
N LEU A 119 -5.95 2.40 9.36
CA LEU A 119 -4.61 1.80 9.26
C LEU A 119 -3.60 2.73 9.94
N ARG A 120 -3.28 2.44 11.20
CA ARG A 120 -2.41 3.26 12.05
C ARG A 120 -0.95 2.88 11.88
N VAL A 121 -0.04 3.83 11.77
CA VAL A 121 1.41 3.57 11.76
C VAL A 121 1.85 3.14 13.16
N GLN A 122 2.55 2.03 13.28
CA GLN A 122 2.98 1.52 14.58
C GLN A 122 4.04 2.44 15.19
N GLY A 123 3.82 2.86 16.44
CA GLY A 123 4.74 3.75 17.16
C GLY A 123 4.61 5.23 16.81
N ALA A 124 3.61 5.63 16.01
CA ALA A 124 3.30 7.03 15.72
C ALA A 124 1.78 7.28 15.76
N PRO A 125 1.29 8.44 16.22
CA PRO A 125 -0.13 8.78 16.23
C PRO A 125 -0.61 9.20 14.81
N ARG A 126 -0.28 8.40 13.80
CA ARG A 126 -0.53 8.69 12.38
C ARG A 126 -1.26 7.53 11.72
N CYS A 127 -2.05 7.85 10.70
CA CYS A 127 -2.85 6.92 9.94
C CYS A 127 -2.59 7.09 8.44
N LEU A 128 -2.71 5.99 7.69
CA LEU A 128 -2.80 6.01 6.24
C LEU A 128 -4.10 6.73 5.84
N ASN A 129 -3.94 7.71 4.95
CA ASN A 129 -5.02 8.54 4.44
C ASN A 129 -4.77 8.83 2.95
N SER A 130 -5.79 9.32 2.28
CA SER A 130 -5.76 9.82 0.91
C SER A 130 -5.69 11.33 0.94
N GLU A 131 -4.67 11.96 0.33
CA GLU A 131 -4.34 13.40 0.40
C GLU A 131 -5.55 14.32 0.14
N ALA A 132 -6.32 14.03 -0.90
CA ALA A 132 -7.51 14.78 -1.30
C ALA A 132 -8.84 14.12 -0.85
N GLY A 133 -8.78 13.20 0.12
CA GLY A 133 -9.92 12.40 0.54
C GLY A 133 -10.22 11.24 -0.40
N PRO A 134 -11.34 10.52 -0.20
CA PRO A 134 -11.66 9.26 -0.87
C PRO A 134 -12.11 9.49 -2.34
N ILE A 135 -11.20 10.01 -3.15
CA ILE A 135 -11.39 10.29 -4.57
C ILE A 135 -10.33 9.53 -5.38
N GLU A 136 -10.72 9.12 -6.58
CA GLU A 136 -9.81 8.49 -7.52
C GLU A 136 -8.61 9.40 -7.84
N GLY A 137 -7.45 8.80 -8.03
CA GLY A 137 -6.18 9.49 -8.26
C GLY A 137 -5.58 10.14 -7.02
N SER A 138 -6.28 10.18 -5.87
CA SER A 138 -5.72 10.79 -4.65
C SER A 138 -4.52 10.01 -4.15
N ARG A 139 -3.42 10.72 -3.85
CA ARG A 139 -2.19 10.13 -3.30
C ARG A 139 -2.44 9.57 -1.91
N LEU A 140 -1.75 8.49 -1.57
CA LEU A 140 -1.70 8.00 -0.20
C LEU A 140 -0.63 8.74 0.62
N VAL A 141 -1.02 9.19 1.82
CA VAL A 141 -0.20 9.97 2.75
C VAL A 141 -0.44 9.55 4.19
N THR A 142 0.47 9.89 5.09
CA THR A 142 0.23 9.88 6.54
C THR A 142 -0.51 11.14 6.98
N ARG A 143 -1.51 11.01 7.86
CA ARG A 143 -2.13 12.13 8.59
C ARG A 143 -2.45 11.74 10.02
N GLU A 144 -2.96 12.68 10.80
CA GLU A 144 -3.51 12.39 12.12
C GLU A 144 -4.64 11.37 12.01
N CYS A 145 -4.82 10.57 13.05
CA CYS A 145 -5.85 9.52 13.04
C CYS A 145 -7.27 10.06 13.30
N GLU A 146 -7.42 11.34 13.63
CA GLU A 146 -8.72 11.98 13.69
C GLU A 146 -9.31 12.11 12.27
N GLY A 147 -10.47 11.50 12.05
CA GLY A 147 -11.10 11.49 10.72
C GLY A 147 -10.37 10.64 9.68
N CYS A 148 -9.64 9.60 10.10
CA CYS A 148 -8.90 8.71 9.21
C CYS A 148 -9.76 8.14 8.07
N ASP A 149 -9.11 7.83 6.94
CA ASP A 149 -9.70 6.93 5.96
C ASP A 149 -9.80 5.51 6.53
N ARG A 150 -11.00 4.95 6.41
CA ARG A 150 -11.29 3.60 6.85
C ARG A 150 -11.10 2.63 5.71
N PHE A 151 -10.38 1.55 5.95
CA PHE A 151 -10.09 0.52 4.98
C PHE A 151 -10.69 -0.83 5.39
N THR A 152 -11.22 -1.54 4.39
CA THR A 152 -11.75 -2.90 4.54
C THR A 152 -11.04 -3.84 3.58
N TRP A 153 -10.80 -5.06 4.04
CA TRP A 153 -10.31 -6.15 3.20
C TRP A 153 -11.48 -6.75 2.43
N ALA A 154 -11.41 -6.74 1.11
CA ALA A 154 -12.36 -7.46 0.27
C ALA A 154 -11.94 -8.92 0.10
N GLU A 155 -12.92 -9.77 -0.24
CA GLU A 155 -12.72 -11.22 -0.47
C GLU A 155 -11.70 -11.52 -1.59
N ASP A 156 -11.52 -10.59 -2.52
CA ASP A 156 -10.55 -10.67 -3.61
C ASP A 156 -9.12 -10.28 -3.18
N GLY A 157 -8.91 -9.94 -1.91
CA GLY A 157 -7.62 -9.54 -1.36
C GLY A 157 -7.24 -8.09 -1.67
N HIS A 158 -8.16 -7.27 -2.19
CA HIS A 158 -7.92 -5.84 -2.32
C HIS A 158 -8.22 -5.10 -1.02
N LEU A 159 -7.40 -4.10 -0.72
CA LEU A 159 -7.61 -3.16 0.36
C LEU A 159 -8.43 -1.98 -0.17
N ARG A 160 -9.67 -1.85 0.30
CA ARG A 160 -10.67 -0.91 -0.23
C ARG A 160 -11.00 0.17 0.77
N LEU A 161 -11.37 1.35 0.28
CA LEU A 161 -11.97 2.37 1.14
C LEU A 161 -13.38 1.97 1.57
N ALA A 162 -13.65 2.01 2.87
CA ALA A 162 -14.96 1.64 3.42
C ALA A 162 -16.08 2.56 2.91
N ARG A 163 -15.81 3.87 2.80
CA ARG A 163 -16.78 4.86 2.28
C ARG A 163 -17.00 4.77 0.77
N ARG A 164 -16.04 4.21 0.03
CA ARG A 164 -16.13 4.01 -1.42
C ARG A 164 -15.51 2.65 -1.79
N PRO A 165 -16.27 1.55 -1.66
CA PRO A 165 -15.78 0.21 -1.94
C PRO A 165 -15.36 -0.03 -3.41
N GLY A 166 -15.64 0.93 -4.29
CA GLY A 166 -15.13 0.94 -5.66
C GLY A 166 -13.72 1.53 -5.80
N LEU A 167 -13.08 2.01 -4.72
CA LEU A 167 -11.71 2.52 -4.75
C LEU A 167 -10.76 1.62 -3.95
N CYS A 168 -9.64 1.28 -4.60
CA CYS A 168 -8.58 0.39 -4.13
C CYS A 168 -7.25 1.14 -4.12
N ILE A 169 -6.28 0.65 -3.34
CA ILE A 169 -4.89 1.14 -3.39
C ILE A 169 -4.21 0.59 -4.66
N ALA A 170 -3.64 1.46 -5.48
CA ALA A 170 -2.95 1.13 -6.74
C ALA A 170 -1.66 1.95 -6.94
#